data_AF-A0AAD4YQG1-F1
#
_entry.id   AF-A0AAD4YQG1-F1
#
_cell.length_a   1.000
_cell.length_b   1.000
_cell.length_c   1.000
_cell.angle_alpha   90.00
_cell.angle_beta   90.00
_cell.angle_gamma   90.00
#
_symmetry.space_group_name_H-M   'P 1'
#
loop_
_entity.id
_entity.type
_entity.pdbx_description
1 polymer ?
#
loop_
_entity_poly.entity_id
_entity_poly.type
_entity_poly.pdbx_seq_one_letter_code
_entity_poly.pdbx_strand_id
1 'polypeptide(L)'
;MSNSYNSHAIDPLTEINYKKWKQDVEIVLGVMDLDLALRDDEPARPAEGASTSQRSKYEEWQKANRISLMIIKKAITDVVRGGILDCRTAKEFKTDTLSLRRLKQEC
;
A
#
# COMPACT_ATOMS: atom_id res chain seq x y z
N MET A 1 4.97 -11.30 -26.65
CA MET A 1 4.10 -10.18 -26.23
C MET A 1 4.91 -9.35 -25.25
N SER A 2 5.44 -8.23 -25.72
CA SER A 2 6.32 -7.36 -24.95
C SER A 2 5.46 -6.58 -23.95
N ASN A 3 5.43 -7.04 -22.70
CA ASN A 3 4.80 -6.28 -21.62
C ASN A 3 5.69 -5.07 -21.29
N SER A 4 5.44 -3.98 -22.01
CA SER A 4 5.99 -2.65 -21.78
C SER A 4 5.43 -2.07 -20.46
N TYR A 5 5.84 -2.61 -19.31
CA TYR A 5 5.59 -2.00 -18.00
C TYR A 5 6.68 -0.99 -17.63
N ASN A 6 7.11 -0.17 -18.60
CA ASN A 6 8.06 0.91 -18.38
C ASN A 6 7.38 2.25 -18.68
N SER A 7 6.71 2.86 -17.68
CA SER A 7 6.39 4.29 -17.76
C SER A 7 6.06 5.01 -16.45
N HIS A 8 6.01 4.36 -15.28
CA HIS A 8 5.89 5.09 -14.01
C HIS A 8 6.82 4.47 -12.97
N ALA A 9 8.13 4.70 -13.11
CA ALA A 9 9.04 4.53 -11.99
C ALA A 9 8.55 5.48 -10.89
N ILE A 10 8.06 4.92 -9.77
CA ILE A 10 7.68 5.73 -8.61
C ILE A 10 8.97 6.37 -8.11
N ASP A 11 9.06 7.70 -8.20
CA ASP A 11 10.17 8.45 -7.62
C ASP A 11 10.26 8.09 -6.13
N PRO A 12 11.43 7.78 -5.56
CA PRO A 12 11.50 7.42 -4.16
C PRO A 12 10.98 8.54 -3.23
N LEU A 13 10.37 8.18 -2.11
CA LEU A 13 9.86 9.16 -1.15
C LEU A 13 11.00 10.03 -0.61
N THR A 14 10.82 11.34 -0.74
CA THR A 14 11.62 12.41 -0.14
C THR A 14 10.72 13.29 0.71
N GLU A 15 11.29 14.23 1.45
CA GLU A 15 10.51 15.08 2.34
C GLU A 15 9.51 15.99 1.61
N ILE A 16 9.79 16.35 0.34
CA ILE A 16 9.04 17.36 -0.41
C ILE A 16 8.09 16.77 -1.47
N ASN A 17 8.30 15.51 -1.89
CA ASN A 17 7.54 14.91 -3.00
C ASN A 17 6.36 14.04 -2.56
N TYR A 18 6.01 14.02 -1.27
CA TYR A 18 5.01 13.11 -0.70
C TYR A 18 3.67 13.07 -1.46
N LYS A 19 3.13 14.23 -1.87
CA LYS A 19 1.85 14.28 -2.62
C LYS A 19 1.93 13.53 -3.96
N LYS A 20 3.00 13.77 -4.72
CA LYS A 20 3.24 13.12 -6.02
C LYS A 20 3.51 11.63 -5.82
N TRP A 21 4.39 11.32 -4.87
CA TRP A 21 4.72 9.95 -4.48
C TRP A 21 3.47 9.12 -4.14
N LYS A 22 2.60 9.67 -3.30
CA LYS A 22 1.35 9.01 -2.90
C LYS A 22 0.44 8.74 -4.11
N GLN A 23 0.29 9.73 -4.98
CA GLN A 23 -0.54 9.59 -6.18
C GLN A 23 0.02 8.51 -7.13
N ASP A 24 1.33 8.48 -7.35
CA ASP A 24 1.99 7.48 -8.19
C ASP A 24 1.82 6.06 -7.61
N VAL A 25 1.96 5.92 -6.28
CA VAL A 25 1.69 4.65 -5.57
C VAL A 25 0.23 4.23 -5.71
N GLU A 26 -0.74 5.13 -5.48
CA GLU A 26 -2.17 4.83 -5.60
C GLU A 26 -2.55 4.43 -7.04
N ILE A 27 -1.96 5.07 -8.06
CA ILE A 27 -2.16 4.71 -9.47
C ILE A 27 -1.61 3.32 -9.77
N VAL A 28 -0.36 3.03 -9.36
CA VAL A 28 0.27 1.72 -9.60
C VAL A 28 -0.52 0.60 -8.94
N LEU A 29 -0.98 0.80 -7.70
CA LEU A 29 -1.78 -0.19 -6.99
C LEU A 29 -3.17 -0.38 -7.62
N GLY A 30 -3.80 0.69 -8.11
CA GLY A 30 -5.07 0.62 -8.84
C GLY A 30 -4.96 -0.10 -10.18
N VAL A 31 -3.91 0.15 -10.96
CA VAL A 31 -3.68 -0.53 -12.26
C VAL A 31 -3.42 -2.03 -12.09
N MET A 32 -2.91 -2.45 -10.93
CA MET A 32 -2.62 -3.85 -10.63
C MET A 32 -3.77 -4.56 -9.91
N ASP A 33 -4.94 -3.93 -9.75
CA ASP A 33 -6.08 -4.43 -8.97
C ASP A 33 -5.71 -4.80 -7.52
N LEU A 34 -4.74 -4.08 -6.93
CA LEU A 34 -4.31 -4.24 -5.54
C LEU A 34 -4.96 -3.21 -4.61
N ASP A 35 -5.78 -2.32 -5.15
CA ASP A 35 -6.51 -1.29 -4.41
C ASP A 35 -7.55 -1.87 -3.45
N LEU A 36 -7.95 -3.13 -3.62
CA LEU A 36 -8.80 -3.86 -2.67
C LEU A 36 -8.25 -3.77 -1.24
N ALA A 37 -6.93 -3.95 -1.06
CA ALA A 37 -6.28 -3.84 0.25
C ALA A 37 -6.16 -2.40 0.78
N LEU A 38 -6.38 -1.40 -0.08
CA LEU A 38 -6.40 0.03 0.29
C LEU A 38 -7.82 0.53 0.61
N ARG A 39 -8.83 -0.08 0.01
CA ARG A 39 -10.24 0.35 0.09
C ARG A 39 -10.98 -0.39 1.19
N ASP A 40 -10.82 -1.71 1.23
CA ASP A 40 -11.60 -2.58 2.11
C ASP A 40 -10.87 -2.81 3.42
N ASP A 41 -11.64 -3.00 4.49
CA ASP A 41 -11.10 -3.46 5.77
C ASP A 41 -10.59 -4.90 5.66
N GLU A 42 -9.67 -5.27 6.56
CA GLU A 42 -9.18 -6.64 6.63
C GLU A 42 -10.35 -7.61 6.83
N PRO A 43 -10.58 -8.57 5.91
CA PRO A 43 -11.63 -9.53 6.07
C PRO A 43 -11.32 -10.44 7.26
N ALA A 44 -12.37 -10.78 8.02
CA ALA A 44 -12.23 -11.72 9.13
C ALA A 44 -11.61 -13.04 8.65
N ARG A 45 -10.71 -13.60 9.46
CA ARG A 45 -10.10 -14.90 9.19
C ARG A 45 -11.20 -15.95 8.98
N PRO A 46 -11.22 -16.67 7.85
CA PRO A 46 -12.21 -17.71 7.61
C PRO A 46 -12.14 -18.82 8.66
N ALA A 47 -13.29 -19.25 9.16
CA ALA A 47 -13.40 -20.43 10.02
C ALA A 47 -13.17 -21.73 9.22
N GLU A 48 -12.91 -22.85 9.90
CA GLU A 48 -12.74 -24.17 9.25
C GLU A 48 -13.96 -24.61 8.42
N GLY A 49 -15.17 -24.12 8.74
CA GLY A 49 -16.38 -24.37 7.95
C GLY A 49 -16.70 -23.32 6.87
N ALA A 50 -15.84 -22.31 6.67
CA ALA A 50 -16.13 -21.22 5.73
C ALA A 50 -16.19 -21.71 4.28
N SER A 51 -17.10 -21.13 3.51
CA SER A 51 -17.25 -21.43 2.09
C SER A 51 -15.97 -21.12 1.31
N THR A 52 -15.78 -21.82 0.17
CA THR A 52 -14.66 -21.58 -0.74
C THR A 52 -14.57 -20.10 -1.14
N SER A 53 -15.72 -19.45 -1.41
CA SER A 53 -15.76 -18.03 -1.77
C SER A 53 -15.23 -17.12 -0.65
N GLN A 54 -15.57 -17.39 0.61
CA GLN A 54 -15.06 -16.61 1.75
C GLN A 54 -13.54 -16.79 1.93
N ARG A 55 -13.04 -18.01 1.76
CA ARG A 55 -11.61 -18.29 1.82
C ARG A 55 -10.84 -17.60 0.69
N SER A 56 -11.35 -17.69 -0.53
CA SER A 56 -10.76 -17.03 -1.70
C SER A 56 -10.69 -15.51 -1.53
N LYS A 57 -11.76 -14.87 -1.02
CA LYS A 57 -11.75 -13.43 -0.73
C LYS A 57 -10.69 -13.05 0.30
N TYR A 58 -10.54 -13.84 1.37
CA TYR A 58 -9.51 -13.59 2.38
C TYR A 58 -8.09 -13.74 1.78
N GLU A 59 -7.84 -14.80 1.01
CA GLU A 59 -6.54 -15.03 0.37
C GLU A 59 -6.19 -13.94 -0.65
N GLU A 60 -7.16 -13.52 -1.46
CA GLU A 60 -7.02 -12.44 -2.43
C GLU A 60 -6.67 -11.12 -1.74
N TRP A 61 -7.38 -10.77 -0.66
CA TRP A 61 -7.07 -9.60 0.14
C TRP A 61 -5.68 -9.67 0.78
N GLN A 62 -5.31 -10.82 1.36
CA GLN A 62 -3.98 -11.01 1.97
C GLN A 62 -2.86 -10.88 0.95
N LYS A 63 -3.06 -11.45 -0.26
CA LYS A 63 -2.11 -11.31 -1.37
C LYS A 63 -1.99 -9.86 -1.82
N ALA A 64 -3.13 -9.17 -2.00
CA ALA A 64 -3.14 -7.75 -2.36
C ALA A 64 -2.41 -6.90 -1.31
N ASN A 65 -2.69 -7.10 -0.01
CA ASN A 65 -2.04 -6.39 1.08
C ASN A 65 -0.52 -6.61 1.08
N ARG A 66 -0.07 -7.86 0.93
CA ARG A 66 1.36 -8.20 0.86
C ARG A 66 2.07 -7.51 -0.30
N ILE A 67 1.49 -7.54 -1.49
CA ILE A 67 2.13 -6.95 -2.68
C ILE A 67 2.13 -5.41 -2.57
N SER A 68 1.03 -4.81 -2.12
CA SER A 68 0.94 -3.37 -1.86
C SER A 68 2.02 -2.90 -0.90
N LEU A 69 2.23 -3.62 0.21
CA LEU A 69 3.29 -3.33 1.17
C LEU A 69 4.69 -3.43 0.54
N MET A 70 4.95 -4.40 -0.34
CA MET A 70 6.23 -4.52 -1.03
C MET A 70 6.50 -3.34 -1.97
N ILE A 71 5.48 -2.90 -2.73
CA ILE A 71 5.58 -1.75 -3.63
C ILE A 71 5.83 -0.47 -2.84
N ILE A 72 5.05 -0.24 -1.80
CA ILE A 72 5.18 0.91 -0.91
C ILE A 72 6.57 0.95 -0.26
N LYS A 73 7.03 -0.18 0.31
CA LYS A 73 8.36 -0.29 0.93
C LYS A 73 9.49 -0.05 -0.06
N LYS A 74 9.37 -0.55 -1.30
CA LYS A 74 10.36 -0.32 -2.37
C LYS A 74 10.37 1.15 -2.81
N ALA A 75 9.22 1.82 -2.78
CA ALA A 75 9.08 3.22 -3.14
C ALA A 75 9.54 4.19 -2.03
N ILE A 76 9.93 3.70 -0.85
CA ILE A 76 10.48 4.49 0.25
C ILE A 76 12.00 4.29 0.29
N THR A 77 12.75 5.39 0.33
CA THR A 77 14.22 5.35 0.46
C THR A 77 14.66 4.85 1.84
N ASP A 78 15.86 4.24 1.92
CA ASP A 78 16.52 3.88 3.18
C ASP A 78 16.57 5.02 4.21
N VAL A 79 16.63 6.27 3.72
CA VAL A 79 16.79 7.49 4.51
C VAL A 79 15.54 7.84 5.33
N VAL A 80 14.33 7.51 4.83
CA VAL A 80 13.04 7.78 5.51
C VAL A 80 12.54 6.54 6.27
N ARG A 81 13.31 5.45 6.25
CA ARG A 81 12.93 4.12 6.78
C ARG A 81 12.69 4.09 8.30
N GLY A 82 13.25 5.04 9.05
CA GLY A 82 13.32 5.02 10.52
C GLY A 82 12.03 5.25 11.32
N GLY A 83 10.84 5.36 10.70
CA GLY A 83 9.58 5.54 11.44
C GLY A 83 8.31 4.99 10.77
N ILE A 84 8.40 4.51 9.52
CA ILE A 84 7.22 4.15 8.71
C ILE A 84 7.03 2.61 8.61
N LEU A 85 8.00 1.81 9.10
CA LEU A 85 8.05 0.37 8.86
C LEU A 85 7.06 -0.50 9.64
N ASP A 86 6.38 0.05 10.67
CA ASP A 86 5.53 -0.73 11.58
C ASP A 86 4.05 -0.80 11.17
N CYS A 87 3.65 -0.20 10.03
CA CYS A 87 2.29 -0.36 9.51
C CYS A 87 2.05 -1.83 9.11
N ARG A 88 1.08 -2.47 9.77
CA ARG A 88 0.68 -3.87 9.54
C ARG A 88 -0.14 -4.03 8.27
N THR A 89 -0.80 -2.97 7.82
CA THR A 89 -1.64 -2.98 6.62
C THR A 89 -1.34 -1.80 5.69
N ALA A 90 -1.61 -1.96 4.39
CA ALA A 90 -1.51 -0.88 3.42
C ALA A 90 -2.50 0.28 3.73
N LYS A 91 -3.61 -0.03 4.40
CA LYS A 91 -4.61 0.95 4.87
C LYS A 91 -4.10 1.79 6.05
N GLU A 92 -3.40 1.17 7.01
CA GLU A 92 -2.69 1.90 8.06
C GLU A 92 -1.65 2.84 7.48
N PHE A 93 -0.88 2.38 6.48
CA PHE A 93 0.10 3.21 5.79
C PHE A 93 -0.52 4.46 5.15
N LYS A 94 -1.68 4.31 4.47
CA LYS A 94 -2.44 5.44 3.90
C LYS A 94 -2.89 6.44 4.96
N THR A 95 -3.09 5.99 6.19
CA THR A 95 -3.60 6.77 7.32
C THR A 95 -2.47 7.44 8.12
N ASP A 96 -1.38 6.72 8.41
CA ASP A 96 -0.20 7.27 9.12
C ASP A 96 0.50 8.37 8.33
N THR A 97 0.49 8.25 7.00
CA THR A 97 0.99 9.30 6.13
C THR A 97 0.12 10.58 6.14
N LEU A 98 -1.13 10.53 6.62
CA LEU A 98 -1.93 11.72 6.96
C LEU A 98 -1.55 12.29 8.35
N SER A 99 -1.13 11.44 9.29
CA SER A 99 -0.68 11.84 10.63
C SER A 99 0.66 12.56 10.62
N LEU A 100 1.62 12.11 9.80
CA LEU A 100 2.89 12.82 9.56
C LEU A 100 2.68 14.24 8.99
N ARG A 101 1.60 14.45 8.22
CA ARG A 101 1.22 15.76 7.68
C ARG A 101 0.75 16.72 8.78
N ARG A 102 0.10 16.24 9.84
CA ARG A 102 -0.29 17.06 11.00
C ARG A 102 0.92 17.49 11.81
N LEU A 103 1.84 16.57 12.10
CA LEU A 103 3.05 16.86 12.86
C LEU A 103 4.01 17.83 12.14
N LYS A 104 4.05 17.83 10.80
CA LYS A 104 4.86 18.79 10.00
C LYS A 104 4.12 20.09 9.62
N GLN A 105 2.83 20.26 9.94
CA GLN A 105 2.10 21.53 9.75
C GLN A 105 1.97 22.35 11.05
N GLU A 106 2.42 21.83 12.19
CA GLU A 106 2.45 22.52 13.49
C GLU A 106 3.87 22.93 13.93
N CYS A 107 4.84 23.00 12.99
CA CYS A 107 6.14 23.64 13.18
C CYS A 107 6.41 24.64 12.07
#